data_AF-A0A972VEW6-F1
#
_entry.id   AF-A0A972VEW6-F1
#
_cell.length_a   1.000
_cell.length_b   1.000
_cell.length_c   1.000
_cell.angle_alpha   90.00
_cell.angle_beta   90.00
_cell.angle_gamma   90.00
#
_symmetry.space_group_name_H-M   'P 1'
#
loop_
_entity.id
_entity.type
_entity.pdbx_description
1 polymer ?
#
loop_
_entity_poly.entity_id
_entity_poly.type
_entity_poly.pdbx_seq_one_letter_code
_entity_poly.pdbx_strand_id
1 'polypeptide(L)'
;MLSFVLLCGCLGLGHLLRTKVQGLQRLYLPSCVIGGLIGLLVFRALGVLTDPTRTGLISGVNMFVNDTLTQWRTLPGLLINVVFACLFLGVTLPKFNQIWKSSATQLAYGQIVAWGQYVVGLGLWVLFMAKMFPELPDMFAGILPVGFEGGHGTAAGLGKMFSEKGWDAGQDLALSSATFGIVFAIIVGTILVNWAARKGHVQHISRDHDLSGIIPQDKRPSAGKLTVHADAIDSLSLHLVVVGLAIGLGIVFKSSLVRLESVIPALANLGLLGSFPLFPLCMLGGLCVQWVEMRFDSHRLIDLGLIRR
;
A
#
# COMPACT_ATOMS: atom_id res chain seq x y z
N MET A 1 22.45 4.52 -1.57
CA MET A 1 22.50 4.63 -3.05
C MET A 1 22.32 3.28 -3.73
N LEU A 2 23.12 2.26 -3.40
CA LEU A 2 23.00 0.93 -4.01
C LEU A 2 21.61 0.30 -3.82
N SER A 3 21.03 0.38 -2.61
CA SER A 3 19.67 -0.10 -2.32
C SER A 3 18.59 0.55 -3.17
N PHE A 4 18.75 1.83 -3.51
CA PHE A 4 17.83 2.54 -4.40
C PHE A 4 18.00 2.07 -5.86
N VAL A 5 19.24 1.94 -6.33
CA VAL A 5 19.56 1.42 -7.67
C VAL A 5 18.98 0.02 -7.87
N LEU A 6 19.06 -0.85 -6.87
CA LEU A 6 18.47 -2.19 -6.91
C LEU A 6 16.94 -2.17 -7.00
N LEU A 7 16.26 -1.28 -6.25
CA LEU A 7 14.81 -1.11 -6.37
C LEU A 7 14.41 -0.63 -7.77
N CYS A 8 15.12 0.37 -8.31
CA CYS A 8 14.94 0.85 -9.67
C CYS A 8 15.18 -0.27 -10.69
N GLY A 9 16.22 -1.08 -10.49
CA GLY A 9 16.51 -2.25 -11.30
C GLY A 9 15.39 -3.29 -11.26
N CYS A 10 14.87 -3.63 -10.08
CA CYS A 10 13.76 -4.56 -9.93
C CYS A 10 12.48 -4.04 -10.61
N LEU A 11 12.16 -2.76 -10.43
CA LEU A 11 11.01 -2.13 -11.07
C LEU A 11 11.15 -2.09 -12.59
N GLY A 12 12.34 -1.71 -13.09
CA GLY A 12 12.65 -1.69 -14.51
C GLY A 12 12.58 -3.07 -15.15
N LEU A 13 13.18 -4.08 -14.53
CA LEU A 13 13.10 -5.48 -14.97
C LEU A 13 11.65 -5.99 -14.95
N GLY A 14 10.90 -5.70 -13.89
CA GLY A 14 9.49 -6.05 -13.79
C GLY A 14 8.65 -5.39 -14.89
N HIS A 15 8.96 -4.14 -15.24
CA HIS A 15 8.33 -3.45 -16.36
C HIS A 15 8.69 -4.07 -17.71
N LEU A 16 9.98 -4.32 -17.97
CA LEU A 16 10.43 -4.96 -19.20
C LEU A 16 9.79 -6.33 -19.39
N LEU A 17 9.73 -7.16 -18.35
CA LEU A 17 9.09 -8.47 -18.42
C LEU A 17 7.58 -8.37 -18.64
N ARG A 18 6.90 -7.42 -17.98
CA ARG A 18 5.49 -7.14 -18.27
C ARG A 18 5.28 -6.77 -19.73
N THR A 19 6.15 -5.96 -20.33
CA THR A 19 6.02 -5.55 -21.74
C THR A 19 6.37 -6.65 -22.74
N LYS A 20 7.24 -7.62 -22.39
CA LYS A 20 7.70 -8.66 -23.32
C LYS A 20 6.95 -9.99 -23.20
N VAL A 21 6.42 -10.33 -22.03
CA VAL A 21 5.81 -11.64 -21.76
C VAL A 21 4.30 -11.56 -21.87
N GLN A 22 3.73 -12.13 -22.93
CA GLN A 22 2.28 -12.12 -23.19
C GLN A 22 1.44 -12.73 -22.05
N GLY A 23 1.96 -13.72 -21.33
CA GLY A 23 1.29 -14.30 -20.16
C GLY A 23 1.07 -13.26 -19.05
N LEU A 24 2.10 -12.45 -18.75
CA LEU A 24 2.02 -11.40 -17.73
C LEU A 24 1.13 -10.23 -18.18
N GLN A 25 1.14 -9.91 -19.47
CA GLN A 25 0.26 -8.91 -20.06
C GLN A 25 -1.23 -9.28 -19.88
N ARG A 26 -1.59 -10.54 -20.14
CA ARG A 26 -2.97 -11.04 -19.99
C ARG A 26 -3.43 -11.12 -18.54
N LEU A 27 -2.49 -11.24 -17.60
CA LEU A 27 -2.78 -11.24 -16.16
C LEU A 27 -2.89 -9.83 -15.58
N TYR A 28 -2.63 -8.76 -16.35
CA TYR A 28 -2.72 -7.37 -15.89
C TYR A 28 -1.94 -7.06 -14.59
N LEU A 29 -0.94 -7.87 -14.24
CA LEU A 29 -0.14 -7.67 -13.03
C LEU A 29 0.68 -6.37 -13.13
N PRO A 30 0.71 -5.55 -12.06
CA PRO A 30 1.54 -4.35 -12.02
C PRO A 30 3.03 -4.69 -12.14
N SER A 31 3.80 -3.81 -12.80
CA SER A 31 5.26 -3.98 -12.96
C SER A 31 6.00 -4.07 -11.63
N CYS A 32 5.54 -3.37 -10.59
CA CYS A 32 6.12 -3.44 -9.24
C CYS A 32 5.94 -4.81 -8.58
N VAL A 33 4.79 -5.48 -8.78
CA VAL A 33 4.53 -6.83 -8.24
C VAL A 33 5.43 -7.85 -8.93
N ILE A 34 5.52 -7.79 -10.26
CA ILE A 34 6.41 -8.66 -11.05
C ILE A 34 7.87 -8.46 -10.61
N GLY A 35 8.32 -7.20 -10.52
CA GLY A 35 9.67 -6.85 -10.08
C GLY A 35 9.97 -7.35 -8.66
N GLY A 36 9.02 -7.21 -7.74
CA GLY A 36 9.15 -7.71 -6.37
C GLY A 36 9.25 -9.24 -6.29
N LEU A 37 8.44 -9.98 -7.05
CA LEU A 37 8.49 -11.45 -7.10
C LEU A 37 9.82 -11.95 -7.67
N ILE A 38 10.33 -11.30 -8.72
CA ILE A 38 11.65 -11.63 -9.30
C ILE A 38 12.74 -11.30 -8.29
N GLY A 39 12.68 -10.13 -7.66
CA GLY A 39 13.59 -9.75 -6.60
C GLY A 39 13.63 -10.81 -5.51
N LEU A 40 12.45 -11.24 -5.01
CA LEU A 40 12.35 -12.29 -4.01
C LEU A 40 12.98 -13.61 -4.48
N LEU A 41 12.74 -14.05 -5.71
CA LEU A 41 13.35 -15.26 -6.26
C LEU A 41 14.87 -15.14 -6.37
N VAL A 42 15.37 -13.98 -6.80
CA VAL A 42 16.81 -13.70 -6.89
C VAL A 42 17.43 -13.69 -5.49
N PHE A 43 16.84 -12.99 -4.52
CA PHE A 43 17.34 -12.98 -3.14
C PHE A 43 17.22 -14.35 -2.48
N ARG A 44 16.19 -15.15 -2.78
CA ARG A 44 16.08 -16.54 -2.34
C ARG A 44 17.09 -17.46 -3.02
N ALA A 45 17.44 -17.25 -4.28
CA ALA A 45 18.45 -18.03 -4.97
C ALA A 45 19.87 -17.65 -4.53
N LEU A 46 20.11 -16.37 -4.28
CA LEU A 46 21.34 -15.89 -3.65
C LEU A 46 21.42 -16.35 -2.19
N GLY A 47 20.29 -16.34 -1.47
CA GLY A 47 20.13 -16.94 -0.14
C GLY A 47 20.27 -18.47 -0.14
N VAL A 48 19.88 -19.08 -1.25
CA VAL A 48 20.21 -20.42 -1.75
C VAL A 48 21.65 -20.83 -1.47
N LEU A 49 22.50 -19.90 -1.93
CA LEU A 49 23.94 -19.99 -1.93
C LEU A 49 24.53 -19.63 -0.55
N THR A 50 23.71 -19.27 0.43
CA THR A 50 24.10 -18.73 1.74
C THR A 50 23.74 -19.66 2.91
N ASP A 51 24.11 -20.93 2.76
CA ASP A 51 24.31 -21.80 3.90
C ASP A 51 25.38 -21.17 4.83
N PRO A 52 25.10 -20.90 6.13
CA PRO A 52 26.05 -20.28 7.07
C PRO A 52 27.40 -20.99 7.18
N THR A 53 27.46 -22.24 6.72
CA THR A 53 28.63 -23.10 6.73
C THR A 53 29.61 -22.86 5.57
N ARG A 54 29.25 -22.06 4.55
CA ARG A 54 30.10 -21.82 3.36
C ARG A 54 30.87 -20.50 3.46
N THR A 55 32.15 -20.60 3.84
CA THR A 55 33.08 -19.47 3.98
C THR A 55 33.60 -18.94 2.63
N GLY A 56 33.73 -17.61 2.49
CA GLY A 56 34.31 -16.94 1.31
C GLY A 56 33.46 -15.78 0.77
N LEU A 57 33.46 -15.59 -0.56
CA LEU A 57 32.67 -14.56 -1.31
C LEU A 57 31.19 -14.50 -0.92
N ILE A 58 30.63 -15.62 -0.46
CA ILE A 58 29.24 -15.79 0.00
C ILE A 58 28.94 -14.94 1.25
N SER A 59 29.92 -14.73 2.14
CA SER A 59 29.75 -13.86 3.32
C SER A 59 29.58 -12.39 2.94
N GLY A 60 30.32 -11.91 1.93
CA GLY A 60 30.18 -10.56 1.40
C GLY A 60 28.83 -10.34 0.73
N VAL A 61 28.31 -11.33 0.00
CA VAL A 61 26.96 -11.29 -0.59
C VAL A 61 25.89 -11.25 0.50
N ASN A 62 26.02 -12.04 1.56
CA ASN A 62 25.11 -12.02 2.70
C ASN A 62 25.03 -10.65 3.39
N MET A 63 26.19 -10.07 3.70
CA MET A 63 26.27 -8.76 4.33
C MET A 63 25.61 -7.70 3.44
N PHE A 64 25.91 -7.73 2.14
CA PHE A 64 25.31 -6.84 1.17
C PHE A 64 23.77 -6.96 1.07
N VAL A 65 23.26 -8.19 1.05
CA VAL A 65 21.81 -8.45 1.04
C VAL A 65 21.18 -7.92 2.33
N ASN A 66 21.76 -8.20 3.49
CA ASN A 66 21.24 -7.75 4.78
C ASN A 66 21.24 -6.22 4.92
N ASP A 67 22.30 -5.54 4.49
CA ASP A 67 22.37 -4.08 4.50
C ASP A 67 21.30 -3.45 3.59
N THR A 68 21.10 -4.03 2.40
CA THR A 68 20.06 -3.61 1.45
C THR A 68 18.66 -3.79 2.04
N LEU A 69 18.38 -4.96 2.60
CA LEU A 69 17.07 -5.29 3.18
C LEU A 69 16.74 -4.44 4.40
N THR A 70 17.74 -4.12 5.22
CA THR A 70 17.57 -3.26 6.41
C THR A 70 17.04 -1.89 6.03
N GLN A 71 17.56 -1.30 4.94
CA GLN A 71 17.06 -0.03 4.43
C GLN A 71 15.64 -0.17 3.87
N TRP A 72 15.37 -1.22 3.09
CA TRP A 72 14.07 -1.45 2.47
C TRP A 72 12.95 -1.66 3.49
N ARG A 73 13.22 -2.29 4.64
CA ARG A 73 12.23 -2.52 5.71
C ARG A 73 11.58 -1.24 6.25
N THR A 74 12.28 -0.11 6.18
CA THR A 74 11.76 1.19 6.66
C THR A 74 10.85 1.88 5.65
N LEU A 75 10.98 1.56 4.36
CA LEU A 75 10.30 2.28 3.28
C LEU A 75 8.77 2.10 3.28
N PRO A 76 8.19 0.89 3.46
CA PRO A 76 6.74 0.72 3.44
C PRO A 76 6.01 1.61 4.46
N GLY A 77 6.53 1.67 5.69
CA GLY A 77 5.96 2.49 6.76
C GLY A 77 6.07 4.00 6.50
N LEU A 78 7.15 4.45 5.84
CA LEU A 78 7.29 5.85 5.42
C LEU A 78 6.35 6.18 4.25
N LEU A 79 6.40 5.38 3.19
CA LEU A 79 5.67 5.63 1.95
C LEU A 79 4.16 5.52 2.13
N ILE A 80 3.66 4.68 3.05
CA ILE A 80 2.22 4.62 3.31
C ILE A 80 1.69 5.92 3.90
N ASN A 81 2.46 6.59 4.76
CA ASN A 81 2.07 7.90 5.31
C ASN A 81 1.95 8.94 4.18
N VAL A 82 2.83 8.87 3.18
CA VAL A 82 2.80 9.72 1.98
C VAL A 82 1.55 9.43 1.14
N VAL A 83 1.30 8.16 0.80
CA VAL A 83 0.13 7.75 -0.01
C VAL A 83 -1.18 8.19 0.65
N PHE A 84 -1.32 7.98 1.96
CA PHE A 84 -2.52 8.36 2.68
C PHE A 84 -2.67 9.88 2.85
N ALA A 85 -1.58 10.62 3.02
CA ALA A 85 -1.60 12.08 3.02
C ALA A 85 -2.12 12.65 1.69
N CYS A 86 -1.78 12.01 0.56
CA CYS A 86 -2.21 12.43 -0.78
C CYS A 86 -3.68 12.12 -1.12
N LEU A 87 -4.35 11.21 -0.38
CA LEU A 87 -5.64 10.63 -0.79
C LEU A 87 -6.75 11.66 -1.06
N PHE A 88 -6.76 12.76 -0.29
CA PHE A 88 -7.74 13.83 -0.42
C PHE A 88 -7.18 15.11 -1.07
N LEU A 89 -5.91 15.16 -1.44
CA LEU A 89 -5.33 16.36 -2.04
C LEU A 89 -5.80 16.51 -3.50
N GLY A 90 -6.20 17.72 -3.88
CA GLY A 90 -6.68 18.07 -5.22
C GLY A 90 -8.11 17.61 -5.52
N VAL A 91 -8.81 16.97 -4.59
CA VAL A 91 -10.23 16.59 -4.78
C VAL A 91 -11.18 17.63 -4.19
N THR A 92 -12.28 17.90 -4.90
CA THR A 92 -13.37 18.70 -4.35
C THR A 92 -14.11 17.90 -3.30
N LEU A 93 -14.08 18.35 -2.04
CA LEU A 93 -14.74 17.67 -0.93
C LEU A 93 -16.26 17.83 -1.04
N PRO A 94 -17.02 16.74 -1.27
CA PRO A 94 -18.48 16.80 -1.32
C PRO A 94 -19.07 17.00 0.09
N LYS A 95 -20.34 17.45 0.15
CA LYS A 95 -21.05 17.60 1.43
C LYS A 95 -21.32 16.23 2.05
N PHE A 96 -21.28 16.14 3.38
CA PHE A 96 -21.50 14.88 4.11
C PHE A 96 -22.77 14.12 3.69
N ASN A 97 -23.90 14.83 3.49
CA ASN A 97 -25.16 14.21 3.07
C ASN A 97 -25.08 13.58 1.65
N GLN A 98 -24.27 14.15 0.75
CA GLN A 98 -24.04 13.57 -0.57
C GLN A 98 -23.18 12.31 -0.46
N ILE A 99 -22.12 12.35 0.35
CA ILE A 99 -21.27 11.18 0.64
C ILE A 99 -22.10 10.02 1.18
N TRP A 100 -22.96 10.30 2.17
CA TRP A 100 -23.79 9.26 2.76
C TRP A 100 -24.73 8.63 1.72
N LYS A 101 -25.44 9.45 0.92
CA LYS A 101 -26.36 8.93 -0.09
C LYS A 101 -25.67 8.14 -1.21
N SER A 102 -24.49 8.57 -1.65
CA SER A 102 -23.78 7.91 -2.75
C SER A 102 -22.95 6.70 -2.31
N SER A 103 -22.45 6.73 -1.07
CA SER A 103 -21.38 5.82 -0.64
C SER A 103 -21.77 4.93 0.52
N ALA A 104 -22.92 5.12 1.19
CA ALA A 104 -23.31 4.27 2.32
C ALA A 104 -23.48 2.80 1.92
N THR A 105 -24.14 2.51 0.79
CA THR A 105 -24.30 1.12 0.31
C THR A 105 -22.95 0.51 -0.05
N GLN A 106 -22.07 1.28 -0.68
CA GLN A 106 -20.71 0.82 -1.02
C GLN A 106 -19.86 0.58 0.23
N LEU A 107 -20.00 1.46 1.24
CA LEU A 107 -19.34 1.31 2.53
C LEU A 107 -19.86 0.08 3.27
N ALA A 108 -21.18 -0.13 3.33
CA ALA A 108 -21.79 -1.30 3.93
C ALA A 108 -21.34 -2.60 3.25
N TYR A 109 -21.33 -2.62 1.91
CA TYR A 109 -20.78 -3.75 1.15
C TYR A 109 -19.30 -3.99 1.46
N GLY A 110 -18.48 -2.93 1.48
CA GLY A 110 -17.07 -3.01 1.84
C GLY A 110 -16.87 -3.58 3.25
N GLN A 111 -17.68 -3.13 4.22
CA GLN A 111 -17.65 -3.64 5.59
C GLN A 111 -18.09 -5.11 5.68
N ILE A 112 -19.12 -5.53 4.94
CA ILE A 112 -19.54 -6.94 4.89
C ILE A 112 -18.40 -7.82 4.37
N VAL A 113 -17.71 -7.38 3.31
CA VAL A 113 -16.56 -8.11 2.76
C VAL A 113 -15.40 -8.14 3.75
N ALA A 114 -15.09 -7.01 4.39
CA ALA A 114 -14.07 -6.88 5.43
C ALA A 114 -14.29 -7.87 6.59
N TRP A 115 -15.43 -7.76 7.27
CA TRP A 115 -15.80 -8.64 8.37
C TRP A 115 -15.93 -10.09 7.91
N GLY A 116 -16.39 -10.32 6.68
CA GLY A 116 -16.38 -11.64 6.05
C GLY A 116 -14.98 -12.26 6.00
N GLN A 117 -13.94 -11.47 5.67
CA GLN A 117 -12.56 -11.96 5.70
C GLN A 117 -12.08 -12.28 7.11
N TYR A 118 -12.47 -11.50 8.12
CA TYR A 118 -12.19 -11.86 9.53
C TYR A 118 -12.86 -13.17 9.92
N VAL A 119 -14.13 -13.37 9.57
CA VAL A 119 -14.85 -14.63 9.83
C VAL A 119 -14.15 -15.81 9.15
N VAL A 120 -13.75 -15.67 7.89
CA VAL A 120 -13.02 -16.72 7.16
C VAL A 120 -11.65 -16.98 7.79
N GLY A 121 -10.87 -15.94 8.09
CA GLY A 121 -9.52 -16.07 8.67
C GLY A 121 -9.54 -16.72 10.06
N LEU A 122 -10.40 -16.23 10.95
CA LEU A 122 -10.59 -16.79 12.29
C LEU A 122 -11.20 -18.19 12.24
N GLY A 123 -12.17 -18.42 11.34
CA GLY A 123 -12.77 -19.75 11.15
C GLY A 123 -11.75 -20.79 10.70
N LEU A 124 -10.90 -20.46 9.73
CA LEU A 124 -9.80 -21.34 9.28
C LEU A 124 -8.79 -21.61 10.39
N TRP A 125 -8.51 -20.60 11.23
CA TRP A 125 -7.62 -20.74 12.38
C TRP A 125 -8.17 -21.75 13.39
N VAL A 126 -9.39 -21.49 13.89
CA VAL A 126 -10.01 -22.27 14.97
C VAL A 126 -10.30 -23.71 14.54
N LEU A 127 -10.78 -23.91 13.30
CA LEU A 127 -11.20 -25.24 12.84
C LEU A 127 -10.02 -26.12 12.40
N PHE A 128 -8.93 -25.53 11.89
CA PHE A 128 -7.85 -26.28 11.25
C PHE A 128 -6.46 -25.87 11.74
N MET A 129 -6.08 -24.60 11.57
CA MET A 129 -4.67 -24.21 11.67
C MET A 129 -4.12 -24.32 13.09
N ALA A 130 -4.89 -23.94 14.11
CA ALA A 130 -4.46 -24.03 15.51
C ALA A 130 -4.13 -25.48 15.92
N LYS A 131 -4.84 -26.47 15.37
CA LYS A 131 -4.58 -27.90 15.64
C LYS A 131 -3.43 -28.45 14.80
N MET A 132 -3.32 -28.04 13.54
CA MET A 132 -2.30 -28.52 12.61
C MET A 132 -0.92 -27.88 12.86
N PHE A 133 -0.89 -26.65 13.37
CA PHE A 133 0.31 -25.87 13.60
C PHE A 133 0.27 -25.21 14.99
N PRO A 134 0.45 -25.98 16.07
CA PRO A 134 0.33 -25.47 17.45
C PRO A 134 1.39 -24.42 17.81
N GLU A 135 2.48 -24.33 17.05
CA GLU A 135 3.57 -23.37 17.26
C GLU A 135 3.27 -21.97 16.75
N LEU A 136 2.23 -21.81 15.90
CA LEU A 136 1.84 -20.50 15.42
C LEU A 136 1.08 -19.73 16.51
N PRO A 137 1.35 -18.43 16.69
CA PRO A 137 0.61 -17.62 17.65
C PRO A 137 -0.81 -17.37 17.17
N ASP A 138 -1.76 -17.18 18.10
CA ASP A 138 -3.16 -16.87 17.79
C ASP A 138 -3.34 -15.64 16.89
N MET A 139 -2.40 -14.69 16.96
CA MET A 139 -2.34 -13.52 16.09
C MET A 139 -2.27 -13.88 14.60
N PHE A 140 -1.84 -15.10 14.25
CA PHE A 140 -1.82 -15.58 12.87
C PHE A 140 -3.20 -15.57 12.22
N ALA A 141 -4.27 -15.76 13.00
CA ALA A 141 -5.64 -15.68 12.50
C ALA A 141 -5.97 -14.31 11.88
N GLY A 142 -5.29 -13.25 12.32
CA GLY A 142 -5.43 -11.89 11.80
C GLY A 142 -4.64 -11.59 10.52
N ILE A 143 -3.70 -12.45 10.12
CA ILE A 143 -2.83 -12.18 8.95
C ILE A 143 -3.62 -12.10 7.64
N LEU A 144 -4.65 -12.94 7.49
CA LEU A 144 -5.50 -12.92 6.30
C LEU A 144 -6.23 -11.58 6.17
N PRO A 145 -7.07 -11.13 7.13
CA PRO A 145 -7.77 -9.86 7.00
C PRO A 145 -6.82 -8.64 7.00
N VAL A 146 -5.77 -8.65 7.82
CA VAL A 146 -4.78 -7.55 7.83
C VAL A 146 -4.11 -7.38 6.46
N GLY A 147 -3.79 -8.49 5.80
CA GLY A 147 -3.16 -8.48 4.48
C GLY A 147 -4.13 -8.23 3.34
N PHE A 148 -5.18 -9.05 3.21
CA PHE A 148 -6.08 -9.04 2.05
C PHE A 148 -6.98 -7.79 2.00
N GLU A 149 -7.63 -7.46 3.11
CA GLU A 149 -8.47 -6.27 3.21
C GLU A 149 -7.61 -5.04 3.53
N GLY A 150 -6.80 -5.14 4.59
CA GLY A 150 -6.01 -4.01 5.08
C GLY A 150 -4.88 -3.58 4.14
N GLY A 151 -4.40 -4.48 3.28
CA GLY A 151 -3.33 -4.22 2.33
C GLY A 151 -1.97 -3.94 2.97
N HIS A 152 -1.01 -3.56 2.13
CA HIS A 152 0.38 -3.27 2.55
C HIS A 152 0.47 -2.16 3.60
N GLY A 153 -0.47 -1.22 3.57
CA GLY A 153 -0.49 -0.10 4.51
C GLY A 153 -0.83 -0.51 5.93
N THR A 154 -1.89 -1.30 6.09
CA THR A 154 -2.29 -1.83 7.39
C THR A 154 -1.25 -2.82 7.91
N ALA A 155 -0.73 -3.70 7.04
CA ALA A 155 0.35 -4.63 7.39
C ALA A 155 1.62 -3.90 7.88
N ALA A 156 2.05 -2.84 7.20
CA ALA A 156 3.18 -2.02 7.63
C ALA A 156 2.89 -1.25 8.93
N GLY A 157 1.68 -0.71 9.07
CA GLY A 157 1.28 0.06 10.25
C GLY A 157 1.19 -0.76 11.54
N LEU A 158 0.85 -2.06 11.43
CA LEU A 158 0.75 -2.98 12.56
C LEU A 158 2.07 -3.70 12.92
N GLY A 159 3.14 -3.47 12.17
CA GLY A 159 4.43 -4.16 12.39
C GLY A 159 4.96 -4.02 13.82
N LYS A 160 4.94 -2.79 14.37
CA LYS A 160 5.35 -2.52 15.75
C LYS A 160 4.51 -3.29 16.78
N MET A 161 3.20 -3.44 16.53
CA MET A 161 2.31 -4.17 17.42
C MET A 161 2.66 -5.66 17.45
N PHE A 162 2.95 -6.26 16.29
CA PHE A 162 3.40 -7.65 16.20
C PHE A 162 4.71 -7.87 16.99
N SER A 163 5.69 -6.98 16.85
CA SER A 163 6.94 -7.02 17.62
C SER A 163 6.73 -6.85 19.13
N GLU A 164 5.89 -5.90 19.56
CA GLU A 164 5.55 -5.69 20.97
C GLU A 164 4.87 -6.91 21.60
N LYS A 165 4.17 -7.72 20.79
CA LYS A 165 3.56 -8.98 21.21
C LYS A 165 4.47 -10.20 21.03
N GLY A 166 5.76 -9.98 20.75
CA GLY A 166 6.77 -11.04 20.65
C GLY A 166 6.71 -11.84 19.33
N TRP A 167 6.08 -11.31 18.29
CA TRP A 167 5.95 -11.98 17.00
C TRP A 167 6.44 -11.13 15.83
N ASP A 168 7.76 -10.90 15.77
CA ASP A 168 8.38 -10.07 14.72
C ASP A 168 8.06 -10.53 13.29
N ALA A 169 7.91 -11.84 13.06
CA ALA A 169 7.57 -12.40 11.77
C ALA A 169 6.15 -12.03 11.29
N GLY A 170 5.28 -11.54 12.17
CA GLY A 170 3.90 -11.17 11.85
C GLY A 170 3.80 -10.08 10.78
N GLN A 171 4.69 -9.08 10.82
CA GLN A 171 4.70 -8.00 9.82
C GLN A 171 5.03 -8.54 8.42
N ASP A 172 6.06 -9.37 8.30
CA ASP A 172 6.51 -9.94 7.03
C ASP A 172 5.44 -10.87 6.43
N LEU A 173 4.75 -11.64 7.27
CA LEU A 173 3.62 -12.47 6.87
C LEU A 173 2.41 -11.64 6.42
N ALA A 174 2.10 -10.55 7.11
CA ALA A 174 1.02 -9.64 6.73
C ALA A 174 1.30 -8.94 5.39
N LEU A 175 2.53 -8.46 5.17
CA LEU A 175 2.97 -7.86 3.91
C LEU A 175 2.96 -8.88 2.75
N SER A 176 3.36 -10.12 3.04
CA SER A 176 3.28 -11.22 2.08
C SER A 176 1.82 -11.54 1.73
N SER A 177 0.97 -11.66 2.75
CA SER A 177 -0.48 -11.88 2.62
C SER A 177 -1.13 -10.79 1.76
N ALA A 178 -0.79 -9.52 1.96
CA ALA A 178 -1.27 -8.42 1.12
C ALA A 178 -0.86 -8.57 -0.35
N THR A 179 0.37 -8.99 -0.61
CA THR A 179 0.86 -9.20 -1.98
C THR A 179 0.15 -10.37 -2.65
N PHE A 180 0.02 -11.50 -1.95
CA PHE A 180 -0.76 -12.65 -2.43
C PHE A 180 -2.23 -12.28 -2.65
N GLY A 181 -2.81 -11.44 -1.78
CA GLY A 181 -4.15 -10.90 -1.92
C GLY A 181 -4.33 -10.13 -3.22
N ILE A 182 -3.43 -9.20 -3.55
CA ILE A 182 -3.46 -8.48 -4.83
C ILE A 182 -3.31 -9.42 -6.02
N VAL A 183 -2.35 -10.35 -5.98
CA VAL A 183 -2.13 -11.31 -7.08
C VAL A 183 -3.36 -12.20 -7.27
N PHE A 184 -3.92 -12.73 -6.19
CA PHE A 184 -5.13 -13.55 -6.21
C PHE A 184 -6.34 -12.77 -6.70
N ALA A 185 -6.55 -11.54 -6.22
CA ALA A 185 -7.63 -10.66 -6.64
C ALA A 185 -7.56 -10.36 -8.14
N ILE A 186 -6.36 -10.12 -8.67
CA ILE A 186 -6.16 -9.87 -10.10
C ILE A 186 -6.43 -11.13 -10.92
N ILE A 187 -5.88 -12.29 -10.53
CA ILE A 187 -6.07 -13.56 -11.26
C ILE A 187 -7.54 -13.97 -11.25
N VAL A 188 -8.14 -14.07 -10.07
CA VAL A 188 -9.54 -14.49 -9.91
C VAL A 188 -10.48 -13.44 -10.50
N GLY A 189 -10.22 -12.15 -10.29
CA GLY A 189 -10.99 -11.06 -10.88
C GLY A 189 -10.98 -11.11 -12.40
N THR A 190 -9.83 -11.37 -13.02
CA THR A 190 -9.72 -11.52 -14.47
C THR A 190 -10.50 -12.75 -14.97
N ILE A 191 -10.43 -13.87 -14.26
CA ILE A 191 -11.22 -15.08 -14.59
C ILE A 191 -12.72 -14.78 -14.52
N LEU A 192 -13.17 -14.13 -13.44
CA LEU A 192 -14.58 -13.79 -13.23
C LEU A 192 -15.10 -12.80 -14.27
N VAL A 193 -14.33 -11.76 -14.60
CA VAL A 193 -14.68 -10.79 -15.65
C VAL A 193 -14.80 -11.47 -17.01
N ASN A 194 -13.85 -12.34 -17.36
CA ASN A 194 -13.91 -13.11 -18.61
C ASN A 194 -15.09 -14.07 -18.66
N TRP A 195 -15.41 -14.71 -17.54
CA TRP A 195 -16.60 -15.55 -17.42
C TRP A 195 -17.89 -14.75 -17.59
N ALA A 196 -18.00 -13.59 -16.92
CA ALA A 196 -19.15 -12.70 -17.03
C ALA A 196 -19.33 -12.14 -18.45
N ALA A 197 -18.24 -11.78 -19.11
CA ALA A 197 -18.22 -11.34 -20.50
C ALA A 197 -18.73 -12.43 -21.45
N ARG A 198 -18.28 -13.68 -21.27
CA ARG A 198 -18.75 -14.84 -22.07
C ARG A 198 -20.23 -15.14 -21.87
N LYS A 199 -20.78 -14.82 -20.70
CA LYS A 199 -22.20 -15.00 -20.38
C LYS A 199 -23.08 -13.80 -20.76
N GLY A 200 -22.50 -12.74 -21.34
CA GLY A 200 -23.24 -11.55 -21.74
C GLY A 200 -23.65 -10.63 -20.59
N HIS A 201 -23.03 -10.76 -19.41
CA HIS A 201 -23.31 -9.90 -18.26
C HIS A 201 -22.56 -8.54 -18.31
N VAL A 202 -21.63 -8.36 -19.26
CA VAL A 202 -20.82 -7.13 -19.40
C VAL A 202 -21.33 -6.34 -20.61
N GLN A 203 -21.83 -5.12 -20.37
CA GLN A 203 -22.41 -4.28 -21.43
C GLN A 203 -21.37 -3.56 -22.30
N HIS A 204 -20.20 -3.25 -21.75
CA HIS A 204 -19.11 -2.58 -22.47
C HIS A 204 -17.82 -3.37 -22.37
N ILE A 205 -17.44 -4.06 -23.46
CA ILE A 205 -16.14 -4.70 -23.60
C ILE A 205 -15.29 -3.82 -24.52
N SER A 206 -14.42 -3.00 -23.93
CA SER A 206 -13.38 -2.31 -24.69
C SER A 206 -12.34 -3.33 -25.16
N ARG A 207 -12.43 -3.75 -26.43
CA ARG A 207 -11.55 -4.80 -27.01
C ARG A 207 -10.18 -4.29 -27.45
N ASP A 208 -9.96 -2.98 -27.44
CA ASP A 208 -8.86 -2.33 -28.15
C ASP A 208 -7.82 -1.76 -27.19
N HIS A 209 -7.29 -2.60 -26.31
CA HIS A 209 -6.19 -2.21 -25.41
C HIS A 209 -4.94 -2.96 -25.80
N ASP A 210 -3.91 -2.22 -26.22
CA ASP A 210 -2.56 -2.75 -26.29
C ASP A 210 -2.17 -3.26 -24.89
N LEU A 211 -2.05 -4.58 -24.77
CA LEU A 211 -1.74 -5.25 -23.51
C LEU A 211 -0.29 -4.99 -23.07
N SER A 212 0.55 -4.39 -23.93
CA SER A 212 1.90 -3.94 -23.58
C SER A 212 1.90 -2.90 -22.46
N GLY A 213 0.80 -2.16 -22.31
CA GLY A 213 0.68 -1.06 -21.36
C GLY A 213 1.40 0.23 -21.79
N ILE A 214 1.92 0.30 -23.02
CA ILE A 214 2.54 1.48 -23.59
C ILE A 214 1.47 2.27 -24.35
N ILE A 215 1.31 3.54 -24.00
CA ILE A 215 0.35 4.44 -24.68
C ILE A 215 1.05 5.07 -25.90
N PRO A 216 0.48 4.91 -27.11
CA PRO A 216 0.98 5.58 -28.32
C PRO A 216 1.12 7.08 -28.12
N GLN A 217 2.16 7.69 -28.72
CA GLN A 217 2.54 9.08 -28.45
C GLN A 217 1.39 10.07 -28.67
N ASP A 218 0.60 9.85 -29.72
CA ASP A 218 -0.58 10.62 -30.12
C ASP A 218 -1.78 10.48 -29.16
N LYS A 219 -1.80 9.42 -28.34
CA LYS A 219 -2.89 9.10 -27.40
C LYS A 219 -2.52 9.33 -25.94
N ARG A 220 -1.32 9.86 -25.64
CA ARG A 220 -0.86 10.07 -24.26
C ARG A 220 -1.71 11.14 -23.57
N PRO A 221 -2.38 10.84 -22.45
CA PRO A 221 -3.13 11.84 -21.70
C PRO A 221 -2.19 12.82 -21.00
N SER A 222 -2.66 14.05 -20.75
CA SER A 222 -1.95 14.97 -19.86
C SER A 222 -1.85 14.40 -18.46
N ALA A 223 -0.67 14.48 -17.84
CA ALA A 223 -0.43 13.96 -16.49
C ALA A 223 -1.03 14.85 -15.40
N GLY A 224 -1.11 16.16 -15.64
CA GLY A 224 -1.54 17.18 -14.70
C GLY A 224 -1.22 18.58 -15.25
N LYS A 225 -1.52 19.63 -14.49
CA LYS A 225 -1.20 21.01 -14.84
C LYS A 225 -0.08 21.55 -13.97
N LEU A 226 0.83 22.32 -14.57
CA LEU A 226 1.78 23.12 -13.82
C LEU A 226 1.06 24.36 -13.31
N THR A 227 0.98 24.52 -11.99
CA THR A 227 0.17 25.55 -11.32
C THR A 227 0.99 26.79 -10.92
N VAL A 228 2.31 26.69 -11.02
CA VAL A 228 3.26 27.75 -10.66
C VAL A 228 4.37 27.86 -11.69
N HIS A 229 4.96 29.06 -11.80
CA HIS A 229 6.14 29.29 -12.64
C HIS A 229 7.37 28.63 -12.01
N ALA A 230 8.09 27.83 -12.81
CA ALA A 230 9.26 27.07 -12.38
C ALA A 230 10.41 27.94 -11.85
N ASP A 231 10.48 29.21 -12.26
CA ASP A 231 11.46 30.18 -11.74
C ASP A 231 11.28 30.47 -10.24
N ALA A 232 10.06 30.30 -9.71
CA ALA A 232 9.78 30.45 -8.28
C ALA A 232 9.89 29.12 -7.54
N ILE A 233 9.11 28.13 -7.98
CA ILE A 233 9.14 26.76 -7.47
C ILE A 233 8.53 25.84 -8.52
N ASP A 234 9.12 24.66 -8.71
CA ASP A 234 8.50 23.65 -9.58
C ASP A 234 7.18 23.15 -8.98
N SER A 235 6.19 22.87 -9.84
CA SER A 235 4.87 22.44 -9.37
C SER A 235 4.94 21.15 -8.57
N LEU A 236 5.78 20.17 -8.92
CA LEU A 236 5.93 18.94 -8.13
C LEU A 236 6.52 19.23 -6.75
N SER A 237 7.48 20.17 -6.69
CA SER A 237 8.08 20.61 -5.42
C SER A 237 7.06 21.28 -4.52
N LEU A 238 6.15 22.10 -5.08
CA LEU A 238 5.03 22.67 -4.34
C LEU A 238 4.11 21.56 -3.78
N HIS A 239 3.77 20.56 -4.58
CA HIS A 239 2.97 19.42 -4.10
C HIS A 239 3.68 18.66 -2.98
N LEU A 240 5.01 18.49 -3.05
CA LEU A 240 5.78 17.88 -1.98
C LEU A 240 5.70 18.68 -0.67
N VAL A 241 5.68 20.02 -0.74
CA VAL A 241 5.44 20.88 0.43
C VAL A 241 4.06 20.61 1.02
N VAL A 242 3.02 20.57 0.18
CA VAL A 242 1.64 20.30 0.60
C VAL A 242 1.51 18.93 1.27
N VAL A 243 2.14 17.90 0.70
CA VAL A 243 2.20 16.55 1.27
C VAL A 243 2.95 16.55 2.60
N GLY A 244 4.07 17.26 2.69
CA GLY A 244 4.82 17.44 3.94
C GLY A 244 3.98 18.08 5.04
N LEU A 245 3.18 19.11 4.71
CA LEU A 245 2.24 19.75 5.64
C LEU A 245 1.17 18.76 6.12
N ALA A 246 0.61 17.96 5.22
CA ALA A 246 -0.38 16.94 5.56
C ALA A 246 0.18 15.87 6.52
N ILE A 247 1.41 15.39 6.27
CA ILE A 247 2.09 14.45 7.17
C ILE A 247 2.41 15.12 8.51
N GLY A 248 2.87 16.36 8.50
CA GLY A 248 3.15 17.15 9.70
C GLY A 248 1.92 17.27 10.60
N LEU A 249 0.75 17.58 10.03
CA LEU A 249 -0.52 17.57 10.77
C LEU A 249 -0.85 16.18 11.32
N GLY A 250 -0.62 15.11 10.56
CA GLY A 250 -0.78 13.74 11.06
C GLY A 250 0.08 13.43 12.29
N ILE A 251 1.33 13.89 12.31
CA ILE A 251 2.24 13.75 13.45
C ILE A 251 1.74 14.55 14.65
N VAL A 252 1.24 15.77 14.43
CA VAL A 252 0.63 16.61 15.49
C VAL A 252 -0.60 15.92 16.07
N PHE A 253 -1.48 15.34 15.24
CA PHE A 253 -2.63 14.57 15.71
C PHE A 253 -2.19 13.37 16.54
N LYS A 254 -1.20 12.60 16.07
CA LYS A 254 -0.68 11.45 16.83
C LYS A 254 -0.12 11.85 18.18
N SER A 255 0.69 12.90 18.20
CA SER A 255 1.30 13.43 19.42
C SER A 255 0.25 13.93 20.41
N SER A 256 -0.83 14.53 19.88
CA SER A 256 -1.98 14.98 20.69
C SER A 256 -2.73 13.79 21.30
N LEU A 257 -2.97 12.72 20.54
CA LEU A 257 -3.61 11.50 21.04
C LEU A 257 -2.79 10.85 22.17
N VAL A 258 -1.48 10.70 21.97
CA VAL A 258 -0.56 10.14 22.99
C VAL A 258 -0.55 11.01 24.25
N ARG A 259 -0.56 12.34 24.09
CA ARG A 259 -0.61 13.27 25.23
C ARG A 259 -1.94 13.22 25.98
N LEU A 260 -3.05 13.06 25.28
CA LEU A 260 -4.36 12.89 25.92
C LEU A 260 -4.41 11.59 26.73
N GLU A 261 -3.85 10.51 26.19
CA GLU A 261 -3.74 9.23 26.88
C GLU A 261 -2.90 9.32 28.16
N SER A 262 -1.77 10.05 28.13
CA SER A 262 -0.92 10.19 29.32
C SER A 262 -1.51 11.07 30.42
N VAL A 263 -2.42 12.00 30.07
CA VAL A 263 -3.07 12.90 31.03
C VAL A 263 -4.30 12.25 31.68
N ILE A 264 -4.97 11.32 31.01
CA ILE A 264 -6.20 10.69 31.50
C ILE A 264 -5.87 9.28 32.02
N PRO A 265 -5.87 9.05 33.36
CA PRO A 265 -5.48 7.76 33.94
C PRO A 265 -6.30 6.57 33.46
N ALA A 266 -7.58 6.80 33.14
CA ALA A 266 -8.47 5.77 32.59
C ALA A 266 -8.05 5.31 31.17
N LEU A 267 -7.48 6.21 30.36
CA LEU A 267 -6.99 5.87 29.02
C LEU A 267 -5.57 5.32 29.06
N ALA A 268 -4.72 5.80 29.98
CA ALA A 268 -3.36 5.30 30.15
C ALA A 268 -3.31 3.77 30.38
N ASN A 269 -4.30 3.22 31.08
CA ASN A 269 -4.41 1.78 31.32
C ASN A 269 -4.81 0.96 30.07
N LEU A 270 -5.38 1.60 29.05
CA LEU A 270 -5.84 0.94 27.83
C LEU A 270 -4.77 0.90 26.74
N GLY A 271 -3.88 1.90 26.67
CA GLY A 271 -2.78 1.96 25.69
C GLY A 271 -3.22 2.04 24.23
N LEU A 272 -4.51 2.28 23.97
CA LEU A 272 -5.12 2.19 22.65
C LEU A 272 -4.75 3.36 21.74
N LEU A 273 -4.57 4.56 22.30
CA LEU A 273 -4.34 5.76 21.49
C LEU A 273 -2.90 5.83 20.98
N GLY A 274 -1.92 5.43 21.79
CA GLY A 274 -0.52 5.34 21.40
C GLY A 274 -0.24 4.26 20.36
N SER A 275 -1.01 3.17 20.37
CA SER A 275 -0.95 2.11 19.36
C SER A 275 -1.60 2.50 18.03
N PHE A 276 -2.30 3.64 17.94
CA PHE A 276 -2.95 4.06 16.71
C PHE A 276 -1.92 4.35 15.60
N PRO A 277 -2.09 3.78 14.39
CA PRO A 277 -1.17 4.00 13.28
C PRO A 277 -1.09 5.47 12.84
N LEU A 278 0.03 5.88 12.26
CA LEU A 278 0.22 7.28 11.81
C LEU A 278 -0.51 7.57 10.49
N PHE A 279 -0.57 6.61 9.56
CA PHE A 279 -1.09 6.85 8.21
C PHE A 279 -2.56 7.33 8.14
N PRO A 280 -3.52 6.85 8.98
CA PRO A 280 -4.87 7.40 8.96
C PRO A 280 -4.92 8.84 9.46
N LEU A 281 -4.00 9.22 10.36
CA LEU A 281 -3.87 10.59 10.84
C LEU A 281 -3.25 11.49 9.77
N CYS A 282 -2.31 10.99 8.98
CA CYS A 282 -1.81 11.69 7.80
C CYS A 282 -2.92 11.91 6.76
N MET A 283 -3.83 10.95 6.57
CA MET A 283 -5.01 11.11 5.72
C MET A 283 -5.94 12.23 6.22
N LEU A 284 -6.18 12.30 7.53
CA LEU A 284 -6.92 13.43 8.12
C LEU A 284 -6.15 14.75 7.96
N GLY A 285 -4.83 14.73 8.07
CA GLY A 285 -3.98 15.88 7.76
C GLY A 285 -4.16 16.38 6.33
N GLY A 286 -4.16 15.47 5.35
CA GLY A 286 -4.43 15.77 3.95
C GLY A 286 -5.84 16.34 3.72
N LEU A 287 -6.84 15.79 4.42
CA LEU A 287 -8.21 16.32 4.39
C LEU A 287 -8.28 17.76 4.92
N CYS A 288 -7.59 18.06 6.03
CA CYS A 288 -7.50 19.41 6.58
C CYS A 288 -6.82 20.38 5.62
N VAL A 289 -5.69 19.97 5.02
CA VAL A 289 -4.98 20.78 4.00
C VAL A 289 -5.90 21.06 2.81
N GLN A 290 -6.60 20.04 2.30
CA GLN A 290 -7.55 20.22 1.20
C GLN A 290 -8.71 21.15 1.58
N TRP A 291 -9.23 21.03 2.80
CA TRP A 291 -10.31 21.90 3.28
C TRP A 291 -9.87 23.37 3.37
N VAL A 292 -8.64 23.63 3.83
CA VAL A 292 -8.04 24.96 3.85
C VAL A 292 -7.84 25.49 2.42
N GLU A 293 -7.29 24.68 1.52
CA GLU A 293 -7.10 25.05 0.10
C GLU A 293 -8.43 25.48 -0.53
N MET A 294 -9.48 24.67 -0.41
CA MET A 294 -10.79 25.00 -0.97
C MET A 294 -11.41 26.29 -0.41
N ARG A 295 -10.98 26.74 0.78
CA ARG A 295 -11.52 27.92 1.45
C ARG A 295 -10.70 29.19 1.19
N PHE A 296 -9.39 29.05 1.04
CA PHE A 296 -8.47 30.20 1.01
C PHE A 296 -7.66 30.32 -0.27
N ASP A 297 -7.48 29.25 -1.05
CA ASP A 297 -6.75 29.29 -2.31
C ASP A 297 -7.71 29.51 -3.49
N SER A 298 -7.73 30.74 -4.00
CA SER A 298 -8.49 31.08 -5.20
C SER A 298 -7.85 30.55 -6.50
N HIS A 299 -6.55 30.23 -6.47
CA HIS A 299 -5.77 29.85 -7.66
C HIS A 299 -5.73 28.33 -7.88
N ARG A 300 -6.17 27.54 -6.89
CA ARG A 300 -6.19 26.08 -6.92
C ARG A 300 -4.84 25.50 -7.32
N LEU A 301 -3.85 25.79 -6.49
CA LEU A 301 -2.45 25.42 -6.74
C LEU A 301 -2.21 23.91 -6.65
N ILE A 302 -3.10 23.16 -5.98
CA ILE A 302 -3.03 21.70 -5.90
C ILE A 302 -3.72 21.09 -7.13
N ASP A 303 -2.91 20.53 -8.03
CA ASP A 303 -3.37 19.78 -9.20
C ASP A 303 -3.54 18.29 -8.88
N LEU A 304 -4.78 17.80 -9.05
CA LEU A 304 -5.12 16.39 -8.82
C LEU A 304 -4.37 15.43 -9.76
N GLY A 305 -4.06 15.88 -10.97
CA GLY A 305 -3.31 15.06 -11.93
C GLY A 305 -1.93 14.76 -11.40
N LEU A 306 -1.20 15.79 -10.96
CA LEU A 306 0.13 15.66 -10.36
C LEU A 306 0.11 14.86 -9.05
N ILE A 307 -0.86 15.07 -8.16
CA ILE A 307 -0.99 14.29 -6.89
C ILE A 307 -1.20 12.79 -7.14
N ARG A 308 -1.86 12.41 -8.24
CA ARG A 308 -2.16 11.00 -8.57
C ARG A 308 -0.99 10.24 -9.20
N ARG A 309 0.11 10.91 -9.53
CA ARG A 309 1.29 10.30 -10.17
C ARG A 309 2.36 9.94 -9.15
#